data_AF-A0AAV3NX57-F1
#
_entry.id   AF-A0AAV3NX57-F1
#
_cell.length_a   1.000
_cell.length_b   1.000
_cell.length_c   1.000
_cell.angle_alpha   90.00
_cell.angle_beta   90.00
_cell.angle_gamma   90.00
#
_symmetry.space_group_name_H-M   'P 1'
#
loop_
_entity.id
_entity.type
_entity.pdbx_description
1 polymer ?
#
loop_
_entity_poly.entity_id
_entity_poly.type
_entity_poly.pdbx_seq_one_letter_code
_entity_poly.pdbx_strand_id
1 'polypeptide(L)'
;MNTTLSKKCLLEDLPEQVNIEIISKVASDSIRNVNSVKLSCKNLMKITYNDYVLRKANLEKLSVSQWHVNESRNNFMQLCEESGNPEALYRKGIVHLFQEGGTIQAINYLRQANKAGHLEAPYALGDIPKQRLPDCSFRQQHVKRARG
;
A
#
# COMPACT_ATOMS: atom_id res chain seq x y z
N MET A 1 31.45 -24.21 30.65
CA MET A 1 30.67 -22.96 30.76
C MET A 1 30.11 -22.70 29.38
N ASN A 2 28.84 -23.04 29.18
CA ASN A 2 28.27 -23.22 27.85
C ASN A 2 27.54 -21.93 27.48
N THR A 3 28.17 -21.08 26.67
CA THR A 3 27.53 -19.91 26.07
C THR A 3 26.46 -20.39 25.09
N THR A 4 25.21 -20.46 25.55
CA THR A 4 24.03 -20.46 24.68
C THR A 4 24.04 -19.15 23.90
N LEU A 5 24.60 -19.18 22.68
CA LEU A 5 24.36 -18.15 21.67
C LEU A 5 22.87 -18.19 21.32
N SER A 6 22.06 -17.53 22.13
CA SER A 6 20.78 -16.99 21.67
C SER A 6 21.10 -16.24 20.39
N LYS A 7 20.46 -16.61 19.27
CA LYS A 7 20.57 -15.84 18.02
C LYS A 7 19.97 -14.46 18.27
N LYS A 8 20.75 -13.57 18.88
CA LYS A 8 20.41 -12.17 19.03
C LYS A 8 20.25 -11.61 17.63
N CYS A 9 19.11 -11.01 17.36
CA CYS A 9 18.87 -10.41 16.07
C CYS A 9 19.75 -9.17 15.99
N LEU A 10 20.84 -9.19 15.22
CA LEU A 10 21.78 -8.06 15.09
C LEU A 10 21.09 -6.74 14.70
N LEU A 11 19.92 -6.86 14.06
CA LEU A 11 19.06 -5.74 13.71
C LEU A 11 18.48 -5.04 14.96
N GLU A 12 18.23 -5.74 16.07
CA GLU A 12 17.71 -5.13 17.31
C GLU A 12 18.70 -4.18 17.97
N ASP A 13 20.00 -4.37 17.73
CA ASP A 13 21.06 -3.51 18.28
C ASP A 13 21.27 -2.24 17.42
N LEU A 14 20.62 -2.15 16.24
CA LEU A 14 20.71 -0.99 15.35
C LEU A 14 19.68 0.09 15.72
N PRO A 15 19.99 1.37 15.43
CA PRO A 15 19.02 2.45 15.56
C PRO A 15 17.76 2.17 14.72
N GLU A 16 16.60 2.55 15.24
CA GLU A 16 15.30 2.28 14.61
C GLU A 16 15.23 2.78 13.15
N GLN A 17 15.78 3.96 12.88
CA GLN A 17 15.80 4.53 11.52
C GLN A 17 16.55 3.65 10.52
N VAL A 18 17.64 3.01 10.95
CA VAL A 18 18.42 2.10 10.09
C VAL A 18 17.62 0.83 9.83
N ASN A 19 16.92 0.31 10.85
CA ASN A 19 16.02 -0.82 10.68
C ASN A 19 14.87 -0.51 9.74
N ILE A 20 14.27 0.70 9.82
CA ILE A 20 13.23 1.14 8.89
C ILE A 20 13.75 1.11 7.44
N GLU A 21 14.95 1.65 7.18
CA GLU A 21 15.50 1.64 5.82
C GLU A 21 15.79 0.22 5.31
N ILE A 22 16.41 -0.63 6.12
CA ILE A 22 16.68 -2.03 5.78
C ILE A 22 15.37 -2.76 5.47
N ILE A 23 14.38 -2.66 6.37
CA ILE A 23 13.09 -3.33 6.22
C ILE A 23 12.32 -2.75 5.02
N SER A 24 12.41 -1.45 4.75
CA SER A 24 11.79 -0.83 3.57
C SER A 24 12.38 -1.41 2.28
N LYS A 25 13.69 -1.66 2.24
CA LYS A 25 14.36 -2.27 1.10
C LYS A 25 13.95 -3.73 0.92
N VAL A 26 13.84 -4.47 2.02
CA VAL A 26 13.33 -5.85 2.03
C VAL A 26 11.87 -5.90 1.53
N ALA A 27 11.04 -4.96 1.98
CA ALA A 27 9.65 -4.85 1.57
C ALA A 27 9.49 -4.49 0.09
N SER A 28 10.37 -3.62 -0.43
CA SER A 28 10.41 -3.23 -1.85
C SER A 28 10.80 -4.38 -2.79
N ASP A 29 11.49 -5.39 -2.29
CA ASP A 29 11.90 -6.56 -3.08
C ASP A 29 10.81 -7.64 -3.11
N SER A 30 10.25 -7.96 -1.95
CA SER A 30 9.25 -9.03 -1.83
C SER A 30 8.46 -8.95 -0.54
N ILE A 31 7.13 -8.93 -0.67
CA ILE A 31 6.20 -9.06 0.45
C ILE A 31 6.39 -10.36 1.26
N ARG A 32 6.88 -11.44 0.64
CA ARG A 32 7.17 -12.70 1.36
C ARG A 32 8.28 -12.51 2.38
N ASN A 33 9.28 -11.69 2.07
CA ASN A 33 10.40 -11.42 2.98
C ASN A 33 9.92 -10.63 4.21
N VAL A 34 8.92 -9.76 4.05
CA VAL A 34 8.29 -9.04 5.18
C VAL A 34 7.64 -10.02 6.16
N ASN A 35 6.97 -11.06 5.68
CA ASN A 35 6.40 -12.09 6.58
C ASN A 35 7.49 -12.84 7.35
N SER A 36 8.63 -13.12 6.72
CA SER A 36 9.79 -13.69 7.41
C SER A 36 10.31 -12.77 8.52
N VAL A 37 10.38 -11.45 8.27
CA VAL A 37 10.75 -10.46 9.30
C VAL A 37 9.76 -10.47 10.47
N LYS A 38 8.45 -10.46 10.19
CA LYS A 38 7.40 -10.51 11.21
C LYS A 38 7.51 -11.73 12.12
N LEU A 39 7.83 -12.90 11.55
CA LEU A 39 8.00 -14.15 12.30
C LEU A 39 9.31 -14.20 13.09
N SER A 40 10.34 -13.46 12.65
CA SER A 40 11.66 -13.51 13.28
C SER A 40 11.76 -12.75 14.60
N CYS A 41 11.12 -11.58 14.70
CA CYS A 41 11.29 -10.69 15.84
C CYS A 41 10.05 -9.80 16.05
N LYS A 42 9.57 -9.73 17.30
CA LYS A 42 8.42 -8.89 17.70
C LYS A 42 8.70 -7.39 17.55
N ASN A 43 9.94 -6.95 17.77
CA ASN A 43 10.31 -5.54 17.60
C ASN A 43 10.34 -5.16 16.13
N LEU A 44 11.01 -5.95 15.28
CA LEU A 44 11.04 -5.73 13.85
C LEU A 44 9.66 -5.86 13.20
N MET A 45 8.80 -6.74 13.73
CA MET A 45 7.40 -6.84 13.33
C MET A 45 6.69 -5.48 13.46
N LYS A 46 6.91 -4.72 14.55
CA LYS A 46 6.32 -3.38 14.69
C LYS A 46 6.81 -2.42 13.60
N ILE A 47 8.11 -2.47 13.30
CA ILE A 47 8.72 -1.64 12.24
C ILE A 47 8.12 -1.96 10.85
N THR A 48 7.71 -3.20 10.61
CA THR A 48 7.07 -3.57 9.33
C THR A 48 5.73 -2.88 9.06
N TYR A 49 5.12 -2.28 10.09
CA TYR A 49 3.90 -1.49 10.00
C TYR A 49 4.15 0.03 9.95
N ASN A 50 5.41 0.45 9.83
CA ASN A 50 5.73 1.85 9.62
C ASN A 50 5.24 2.31 8.23
N ASP A 51 4.62 3.49 8.14
CA ASP A 51 4.05 4.03 6.91
C ASP A 51 5.05 4.07 5.74
N TYR A 52 6.31 4.40 6.03
CA TYR A 52 7.35 4.43 5.01
C TYR A 52 7.63 3.04 4.42
N VAL A 53 7.63 2.00 5.27
CA VAL A 53 7.80 0.60 4.84
C VAL A 53 6.59 0.15 4.04
N LEU A 54 5.38 0.41 4.53
CA LEU A 54 4.13 0.03 3.89
C LEU A 54 3.97 0.70 2.52
N ARG A 55 4.33 1.98 2.41
CA ARG A 55 4.31 2.73 1.15
C ARG A 55 5.28 2.17 0.11
N LYS A 56 6.41 1.61 0.54
CA LYS A 56 7.44 1.03 -0.33
C LYS A 56 7.25 -0.47 -0.62
N ALA A 57 6.33 -1.14 0.07
CA ALA A 57 6.12 -2.56 -0.11
C ALA A 57 5.77 -2.91 -1.56
N ASN A 58 6.46 -3.90 -2.14
CA ASN A 58 6.16 -4.39 -3.47
C ASN A 58 4.98 -5.36 -3.43
N LEU A 59 3.88 -4.93 -4.08
CA LEU A 59 2.62 -5.66 -4.17
C LEU A 59 2.35 -6.19 -5.58
N GLU A 60 3.26 -6.00 -6.54
CA GLU A 60 3.09 -6.42 -7.94
C GLU A 60 2.92 -7.94 -8.04
N LYS A 61 3.73 -8.68 -7.27
CA LYS A 61 3.73 -10.15 -7.25
C LYS A 61 2.53 -10.77 -6.52
N LEU A 62 1.64 -9.97 -5.94
CA LEU A 62 0.40 -10.45 -5.34
C LEU A 62 -0.67 -10.60 -6.42
N SER A 63 -1.10 -11.84 -6.68
CA SER A 63 -2.15 -12.08 -7.67
C SER A 63 -3.47 -11.45 -7.23
N VAL A 64 -4.30 -11.04 -8.20
CA VAL A 64 -5.64 -10.45 -7.93
C VAL A 64 -6.51 -11.37 -7.06
N SER A 65 -6.40 -12.69 -7.27
CA SER A 65 -7.09 -13.70 -6.45
C SER A 65 -6.67 -13.70 -4.98
N GLN A 66 -5.49 -13.18 -4.63
CA GLN A 66 -4.99 -13.18 -3.25
C GLN A 66 -5.49 -11.99 -2.42
N TRP A 67 -6.17 -11.01 -3.04
CA TRP A 67 -6.61 -9.77 -2.37
C TRP A 67 -7.85 -9.92 -1.50
N HIS A 68 -8.66 -10.96 -1.71
CA HIS A 68 -9.92 -11.15 -0.99
C HIS A 68 -9.97 -12.45 -0.18
N VAL A 69 -8.91 -13.26 -0.24
CA VAL A 69 -8.92 -14.64 0.26
C VAL A 69 -8.52 -14.76 1.73
N ASN A 70 -7.86 -13.76 2.32
CA ASN A 70 -7.39 -13.86 3.70
C ASN A 70 -7.49 -12.52 4.44
N GLU A 71 -8.22 -12.51 5.56
CA GLU A 71 -8.44 -11.36 6.44
C GLU A 71 -7.13 -10.68 6.88
N SER A 72 -6.08 -11.46 7.21
CA SER A 72 -4.77 -10.89 7.57
C SER A 72 -4.07 -10.19 6.40
N ARG A 73 -4.30 -10.67 5.16
CA ARG A 73 -3.80 -9.99 3.95
C ARG A 73 -4.63 -8.76 3.63
N ASN A 74 -5.94 -8.81 3.85
CA ASN A 74 -6.82 -7.66 3.68
C ASN A 74 -6.39 -6.51 4.61
N ASN A 75 -6.07 -6.81 5.88
CA ASN A 75 -5.57 -5.82 6.82
C ASN A 75 -4.24 -5.21 6.37
N PHE A 76 -3.30 -6.03 5.89
CA PHE A 76 -2.03 -5.52 5.38
C PHE A 76 -2.21 -4.64 4.13
N MET A 77 -3.06 -5.07 3.19
CA MET A 77 -3.38 -4.28 1.99
C MET A 77 -4.04 -2.95 2.36
N GLN A 78 -4.98 -2.95 3.30
CA GLN A 78 -5.62 -1.74 3.80
C GLN A 78 -4.58 -0.79 4.42
N LEU A 79 -3.66 -1.29 5.24
CA LEU A 79 -2.57 -0.47 5.79
C LEU A 79 -1.68 0.11 4.68
N CYS A 80 -1.36 -0.66 3.65
CA CYS A 80 -0.65 -0.13 2.48
C CYS A 80 -1.45 0.96 1.74
N GLU A 81 -2.77 0.81 1.61
CA GLU A 81 -3.64 1.85 1.04
C GLU A 81 -3.59 3.14 1.87
N GLU A 82 -3.74 3.02 3.19
CA GLU A 82 -3.73 4.14 4.15
C GLU A 82 -2.38 4.88 4.17
N SER A 83 -1.27 4.14 4.09
CA SER A 83 0.08 4.72 3.99
C SER A 83 0.42 5.26 2.59
N GLY A 84 -0.48 5.15 1.62
CA GLY A 84 -0.34 5.72 0.28
C GLY A 84 0.56 4.92 -0.67
N ASN A 85 0.60 3.60 -0.54
CA ASN A 85 1.32 2.72 -1.47
C ASN A 85 0.74 2.87 -2.89
N PRO A 86 1.58 3.14 -3.92
CA PRO A 86 1.11 3.39 -5.27
C PRO A 86 0.32 2.22 -5.86
N GLU A 87 0.81 0.99 -5.70
CA GLU A 87 0.18 -0.22 -6.23
C GLU A 87 -1.14 -0.51 -5.50
N ALA A 88 -1.18 -0.36 -4.18
CA ALA A 88 -2.41 -0.54 -3.41
C ALA A 88 -3.50 0.46 -3.84
N LEU A 89 -3.15 1.74 -3.98
CA LEU A 89 -4.05 2.78 -4.46
C LEU A 89 -4.54 2.51 -5.89
N TYR A 90 -3.64 2.10 -6.79
CA TYR A 90 -3.98 1.77 -8.16
C TYR A 90 -5.00 0.63 -8.22
N ARG A 91 -4.67 -0.49 -7.56
CA ARG A 91 -5.52 -1.67 -7.45
C ARG A 91 -6.92 -1.34 -6.89
N LYS A 92 -6.98 -0.53 -5.82
CA LYS A 92 -8.25 -0.06 -5.25
C LYS A 92 -9.05 0.81 -6.22
N GLY A 93 -8.37 1.68 -6.97
CA GLY A 93 -8.97 2.47 -8.04
C GLY A 93 -9.58 1.62 -9.16
N ILE A 94 -8.88 0.58 -9.59
CA ILE A 94 -9.38 -0.37 -10.61
C ILE A 94 -10.61 -1.11 -10.11
N VAL A 95 -10.63 -1.58 -8.86
CA VAL A 95 -11.82 -2.23 -8.27
C VAL A 95 -13.01 -1.28 -8.29
N HIS A 96 -12.83 -0.02 -7.88
CA HIS A 96 -13.92 0.97 -7.91
C HIS A 96 -14.37 1.33 -9.34
N LEU A 97 -13.50 1.20 -10.36
CA LEU A 97 -13.86 1.48 -11.74
C LEU A 97 -14.89 0.47 -12.29
N PHE A 98 -14.85 -0.77 -11.81
CA PHE A 98 -15.79 -1.83 -12.17
C PHE A 98 -17.04 -1.86 -11.29
N GLN A 99 -17.11 -1.05 -10.23
CA GLN A 99 -18.30 -0.94 -9.39
C GLN A 99 -19.29 0.08 -9.97
N GLU A 100 -20.58 -0.25 -9.90
CA GLU A 100 -21.64 0.69 -10.26
C GLU A 100 -21.56 1.96 -9.38
N GLY A 101 -21.51 3.13 -10.02
CA GLY A 101 -21.38 4.42 -9.32
C GLY A 101 -20.00 4.70 -8.71
N GLY A 102 -19.01 3.82 -8.89
CA GLY A 102 -17.68 3.94 -8.28
C GLY A 102 -16.68 4.84 -9.01
N THR A 103 -17.07 5.47 -10.12
CA THR A 103 -16.12 6.18 -11.00
C THR A 103 -15.38 7.34 -10.30
N ILE A 104 -16.06 8.09 -9.44
CA ILE A 104 -15.43 9.22 -8.73
C ILE A 104 -14.35 8.72 -7.78
N GLN A 105 -14.64 7.67 -7.02
CA GLN A 105 -13.70 7.02 -6.11
C GLN A 105 -12.53 6.45 -6.91
N ALA A 106 -12.81 5.77 -8.03
CA ALA A 106 -11.80 5.25 -8.93
C ALA A 106 -10.83 6.33 -9.41
N ILE A 107 -11.35 7.46 -9.92
CA ILE A 107 -10.54 8.60 -10.36
C ILE A 107 -9.69 9.17 -9.22
N ASN A 108 -10.25 9.28 -8.02
CA ASN A 108 -9.52 9.80 -6.85
C ASN A 108 -8.37 8.87 -6.46
N TYR A 109 -8.59 7.56 -6.41
CA TYR A 109 -7.55 6.58 -6.11
C TYR A 109 -6.48 6.52 -7.19
N LEU A 110 -6.87 6.45 -8.47
CA LEU A 110 -5.92 6.43 -9.59
C LEU A 110 -5.08 7.72 -9.66
N ARG A 111 -5.66 8.88 -9.34
CA ARG A 111 -4.90 10.15 -9.27
C ARG A 111 -3.90 10.14 -8.12
N GLN A 112 -4.25 9.56 -6.97
CA GLN A 112 -3.31 9.40 -5.86
C GLN A 112 -2.20 8.43 -6.21
N ALA A 113 -2.51 7.30 -6.85
CA ALA A 113 -1.52 6.34 -7.34
C ALA A 113 -0.54 6.98 -8.34
N ASN A 114 -1.04 7.77 -9.31
CA ASN A 114 -0.20 8.50 -10.25
C ASN A 114 0.73 9.50 -9.54
N LYS A 115 0.21 10.26 -8.57
CA LYS A 115 1.04 11.17 -7.74
C LYS A 115 2.09 10.43 -6.93
N ALA A 116 1.80 9.20 -6.51
CA ALA A 116 2.72 8.33 -5.79
C ALA A 116 3.72 7.60 -6.72
N GLY A 117 3.66 7.82 -8.03
CA GLY A 117 4.61 7.29 -9.01
C GLY A 117 4.21 5.97 -9.68
N HIS A 118 2.94 5.56 -9.60
CA HIS A 118 2.46 4.38 -10.31
C HIS A 118 2.44 4.58 -11.83
N LEU A 119 3.05 3.68 -12.59
CA LEU A 119 3.29 3.86 -14.02
C LEU A 119 2.02 3.67 -14.87
N GLU A 120 1.15 2.73 -14.47
CA GLU A 120 -0.08 2.36 -15.18
C GLU A 120 -1.27 3.26 -14.82
N ALA A 121 -1.23 3.95 -13.68
CA ALA A 121 -2.30 4.82 -13.21
C ALA A 121 -2.69 5.94 -14.21
N PRO A 122 -1.76 6.67 -14.87
CA PRO A 122 -2.13 7.66 -15.88
C PRO A 122 -2.83 7.04 -17.11
N TYR A 123 -2.46 5.83 -17.51
CA TYR A 123 -3.12 5.12 -18.62
C TYR A 123 -4.55 4.73 -18.24
N ALA A 124 -4.73 4.13 -17.05
CA ALA A 124 -6.05 3.77 -16.54
C ALA A 124 -6.99 4.99 -16.41
N LEU A 125 -6.46 6.17 -16.07
CA LEU A 125 -7.24 7.42 -16.07
C LEU A 125 -7.66 7.87 -17.47
N GLY A 126 -6.82 7.65 -18.48
CA GLY A 126 -7.10 7.98 -19.87
C GLY A 126 -8.17 7.08 -20.51
N ASP A 127 -8.22 5.81 -20.09
CA ASP A 127 -9.16 4.82 -20.60
C ASP A 127 -10.60 5.01 -20.06
N ILE A 128 -10.80 5.87 -19.05
CA ILE A 128 -12.14 6.12 -18.49
C ILE A 128 -13.02 6.84 -19.54
N PRO A 129 -14.15 6.24 -19.97
CA PRO A 129 -15.03 6.86 -20.95
C PRO A 129 -15.54 8.21 -20.45
N LYS A 130 -15.60 9.21 -21.35
CA LYS A 130 -16.09 10.56 -21.01
C LYS A 130 -17.48 10.56 -20.37
N GLN A 131 -18.35 9.62 -20.76
CA GLN A 131 -19.71 9.50 -20.19
C GLN A 131 -19.73 9.10 -18.71
N ARG A 132 -18.66 8.48 -18.22
CA ARG A 132 -18.51 8.09 -16.81
C ARG A 132 -17.83 9.18 -15.97
N LEU A 133 -17.27 10.22 -16.61
CA LEU A 133 -16.61 11.29 -15.89
C LEU A 133 -17.64 12.13 -15.12
N PRO A 134 -17.35 12.53 -13.87
CA PRO A 134 -18.20 13.45 -13.15
C PRO A 134 -18.25 14.80 -13.85
N ASP A 135 -19.46 15.35 -14.04
CA ASP A 135 -19.66 16.68 -14.62
C ASP A 135 -18.90 17.76 -13.85
N CYS A 136 -18.57 18.87 -14.53
CA CYS A 136 -17.90 20.02 -13.92
C CYS A 136 -18.63 20.59 -12.68
N SER A 137 -19.96 20.42 -12.61
CA SER A 137 -20.80 20.76 -11.46
C SER A 137 -20.50 19.92 -10.22
N PHE A 138 -20.13 18.65 -10.40
CA PHE A 138 -19.78 17.72 -9.31
C PHE A 138 -18.46 18.12 -8.61
N ARG A 139 -17.50 18.67 -9.34
CA ARG A 139 -16.23 19.17 -8.77
C ARG A 139 -16.43 20.27 -7.73
N GLN A 140 -17.47 21.09 -7.87
CA GLN A 140 -17.73 22.21 -6.95
C GLN A 140 -18.37 21.78 -5.63
N GLN A 141 -19.14 20.67 -5.63
CA GLN A 141 -19.87 20.22 -4.44
C GLN A 141 -18.98 19.50 -3.43
N HIS A 142 -17.94 18.78 -3.90
CA HIS A 142 -16.98 18.11 -3.02
C HIS A 142 -15.95 19.05 -2.38
N VAL A 143 -15.61 20.16 -3.04
CA VAL A 143 -14.74 21.20 -2.44
C VAL A 143 -15.45 21.92 -1.29
N LYS A 144 -16.78 22.08 -1.36
CA LYS A 144 -17.57 22.69 -0.29
C LYS A 144 -17.75 21.77 0.94
N ARG A 145 -17.71 20.45 0.77
CA ARG A 145 -17.79 19.47 1.87
C ARG A 145 -16.48 19.26 2.64
N ALA A 146 -15.33 19.63 2.08
CA ALA A 146 -14.03 19.53 2.75
C ALA A 146 -13.68 20.76 3.62
N ARG A 147 -14.61 21.71 3.79
CA ARG A 147 -14.44 22.94 4.59
C ARG A 147 -15.55 23.11 5.65
N GLY A 148 -16.22 22.02 6.03
CA GLY A 148 -17.23 21.99 7.10
C GLY A 148 -16.76 21.15 8.27
#